data_AF-A0AAD5Z213-F1
#
_entry.id   AF-A0AAD5Z213-F1
#
_cell.length_a   1.000
_cell.length_b   1.000
_cell.length_c   1.000
_cell.angle_alpha   90.00
_cell.angle_beta   90.00
_cell.angle_gamma   90.00
#
_symmetry.space_group_name_H-M   'P 1'
#
loop_
_entity.id
_entity.type
_entity.pdbx_description
1 polymer ?
#
loop_
_entity_poly.entity_id
_entity_poly.type
_entity_poly.pdbx_seq_one_letter_code
_entity_poly.pdbx_strand_id
1 'polypeptide(L)'
;MNLFEVAHFVPEKPMYEQGLILLPHLATLGWGVGPGGEVIDTFPYFVSGVLHLISSAVLGFGGIYHALLGPETLEESFPFFGYVWKDRNKMTTILGIHLILLGLGAFLLVFKAVYFGGVYDTWAPGGGDVRKITNLTLSPSVIFGYLLKSPFGGEGWIVRWTI
;
A
#
# COMPACT_ATOMS: atom_id res chain seq x y z
N MET A 1 -9.46 3.07 -12.78
CA MET A 1 -8.94 4.38 -12.36
C MET A 1 -7.47 4.58 -12.73
N ASN A 2 -6.53 3.70 -12.31
CA ASN A 2 -5.10 3.91 -12.62
C ASN A 2 -4.80 4.09 -14.12
N LEU A 3 -5.24 3.15 -14.98
CA LEU A 3 -5.05 3.28 -16.43
C LEU A 3 -5.71 4.52 -17.05
N PHE A 4 -6.77 5.04 -16.42
CA PHE A 4 -7.41 6.29 -16.85
C PHE A 4 -6.51 7.49 -16.54
N GLU A 5 -5.93 7.54 -15.33
CA GLU A 5 -4.93 8.57 -14.98
C GLU A 5 -3.71 8.51 -15.91
N VAL A 6 -3.19 7.32 -16.20
CA VAL A 6 -2.07 7.15 -17.15
C VAL A 6 -2.42 7.68 -18.54
N ALA A 7 -3.63 7.40 -19.04
CA ALA A 7 -4.06 7.84 -20.36
C ALA A 7 -4.27 9.36 -20.49
N HIS A 8 -4.53 10.05 -19.38
CA HIS A 8 -4.77 11.50 -19.36
C HIS A 8 -3.58 12.30 -18.79
N PHE A 9 -2.48 11.62 -18.45
CA PHE A 9 -1.30 12.25 -17.90
C PHE A 9 -0.55 13.06 -18.97
N VAL A 10 -0.27 14.32 -18.64
CA VAL A 10 0.54 15.26 -19.42
C VAL A 10 1.86 15.49 -18.66
N PRO A 11 3.00 14.94 -19.12
CA PRO A 11 4.27 14.99 -18.40
C PRO A 11 4.80 16.41 -18.14
N GLU A 12 4.46 17.36 -19.00
CA GLU A 12 4.92 18.76 -18.90
C GLU A 12 4.21 19.56 -17.81
N LYS A 13 3.19 18.97 -17.16
CA LYS A 13 2.42 19.60 -16.09
C LYS A 13 2.67 18.90 -14.75
N PRO A 14 2.68 19.62 -13.62
CA PRO A 14 2.71 19.00 -12.31
C PRO A 14 1.52 18.04 -12.11
N MET A 15 1.74 16.90 -11.42
CA MET A 15 0.69 15.90 -11.20
C MET A 15 -0.53 16.48 -10.45
N TYR A 16 -0.29 17.38 -9.49
CA TYR A 16 -1.34 17.94 -8.65
C TYR A 16 -2.30 18.88 -9.42
N GLU A 17 -1.94 19.35 -10.62
CA GLU A 17 -2.79 20.20 -11.46
C GLU A 17 -3.75 19.39 -12.36
N GLN A 18 -3.57 18.07 -12.41
CA GLN A 18 -4.24 17.19 -13.37
C GLN A 18 -5.34 16.33 -12.74
N GLY A 19 -5.65 16.54 -11.45
CA GLY A 19 -6.67 15.76 -10.74
C GLY A 19 -6.28 14.29 -10.50
N LEU A 20 -4.97 14.01 -10.46
CA LEU A 20 -4.43 12.66 -10.28
C LEU A 20 -4.35 12.32 -8.79
N ILE A 21 -4.81 11.14 -8.41
CA ILE A 21 -4.73 10.66 -7.03
C ILE A 21 -3.95 9.35 -6.91
N LEU A 22 -3.90 8.51 -7.94
CA LEU A 22 -3.18 7.24 -7.89
C LEU A 22 -1.72 7.36 -8.34
N LEU A 23 -1.43 8.13 -9.39
CA LEU A 23 -0.05 8.34 -9.84
C LEU A 23 0.84 8.96 -8.75
N PRO A 24 0.38 9.94 -7.95
CA PRO A 24 1.16 10.42 -6.80
C PRO A 24 1.53 9.31 -5.79
N HIS A 25 0.65 8.35 -5.51
CA HIS A 25 0.97 7.24 -4.60
C HIS A 25 2.06 6.32 -5.18
N LEU A 26 2.04 6.06 -6.49
CA LEU A 26 3.08 5.26 -7.15
C LEU A 26 4.42 6.02 -7.22
N ALA A 27 4.37 7.33 -7.47
CA ALA A 27 5.53 8.20 -7.43
C ALA A 27 6.16 8.28 -6.02
N THR A 28 5.36 8.33 -4.95
CA THR A 28 5.87 8.27 -3.56
C THR A 28 6.65 6.99 -3.29
N LEU A 29 6.24 5.86 -3.88
CA LEU A 29 6.98 4.59 -3.82
C LEU A 29 8.27 4.59 -4.66
N GLY A 30 8.62 5.70 -5.30
CA GLY A 30 9.82 5.87 -6.11
C GLY A 30 9.75 5.20 -7.48
N TRP A 31 8.55 4.95 -8.01
CA TRP A 31 8.39 4.44 -9.38
C TRP A 31 8.19 5.59 -10.36
N GLY A 32 8.94 5.57 -11.46
CA GLY A 32 8.75 6.49 -12.58
C GLY A 32 9.16 7.93 -12.33
N VAL A 33 9.73 8.25 -11.16
CA VAL A 33 10.18 9.59 -10.78
C VAL A 33 11.67 9.66 -10.50
N GLY A 34 12.25 10.83 -10.73
CA GLY A 34 13.65 11.17 -10.43
C GLY A 34 13.79 12.43 -9.57
N PRO A 35 14.93 13.13 -9.67
CA PRO A 35 15.20 14.35 -8.92
C PRO A 35 14.12 15.41 -9.11
N GLY A 36 13.76 16.11 -8.04
CA GLY A 36 12.69 17.12 -8.03
C GLY A 36 11.27 16.56 -8.19
N GLY A 37 11.10 15.23 -8.28
CA GLY A 37 9.82 14.58 -8.50
C GLY A 37 9.39 14.59 -9.97
N GLU A 38 10.32 14.85 -10.89
CA GLU A 38 10.06 14.79 -12.32
C GLU A 38 9.73 13.35 -12.75
N VAL A 39 8.70 13.21 -13.59
CA VAL A 39 8.32 11.91 -14.15
C VAL A 39 9.25 11.58 -15.30
N ILE A 40 10.06 10.54 -15.12
CA ILE A 40 11.06 10.08 -16.09
C ILE A 40 10.61 8.83 -16.86
N ASP A 41 9.65 8.06 -16.34
CA ASP A 41 9.11 6.86 -16.97
C ASP A 41 7.68 6.56 -16.50
N THR A 42 6.73 6.48 -17.42
CA THR A 42 5.33 6.16 -17.13
C THR A 42 5.02 4.66 -17.16
N PHE A 43 5.94 3.82 -17.64
CA PHE A 43 5.71 2.39 -17.78
C PHE A 43 5.39 1.67 -16.45
N PRO A 44 6.05 1.96 -15.31
CA PRO A 44 5.68 1.38 -14.02
C PRO A 44 4.22 1.65 -13.61
N TYR A 45 3.70 2.83 -13.96
CA TYR A 45 2.30 3.19 -13.68
C TYR A 45 1.33 2.35 -14.51
N PHE A 46 1.64 2.18 -15.79
CA PHE A 46 0.90 1.31 -16.70
C PHE A 46 0.90 -0.14 -16.22
N VAL A 47 2.06 -0.70 -15.87
CA VAL A 47 2.22 -2.06 -15.35
C VAL A 47 1.33 -2.27 -14.12
N SER A 48 1.38 -1.34 -13.16
CA SER A 48 0.51 -1.40 -11.98
C SER A 48 -0.98 -1.45 -12.38
N GLY A 49 -1.40 -0.60 -13.32
CA GLY A 49 -2.79 -0.55 -13.78
C GLY A 49 -3.26 -1.86 -14.44
N VAL A 50 -2.43 -2.45 -15.31
CA VAL A 50 -2.74 -3.71 -15.99
C VAL A 50 -2.79 -4.88 -15.00
N LEU A 51 -1.81 -5.00 -14.10
CA LEU A 51 -1.77 -6.08 -13.11
C LEU A 51 -3.02 -6.08 -12.22
N HIS A 52 -3.43 -4.90 -11.73
CA HIS A 52 -4.65 -4.78 -10.93
C HIS A 52 -5.91 -5.10 -11.73
N LEU A 53 -5.99 -4.65 -13.00
CA LEU A 53 -7.13 -4.94 -13.85
C LEU A 53 -7.31 -6.44 -14.10
N ILE A 54 -6.23 -7.14 -14.48
CA ILE A 54 -6.28 -8.59 -14.72
C ILE A 54 -6.59 -9.34 -13.42
N SER A 55 -5.97 -8.96 -12.30
CA SER A 55 -6.23 -9.60 -11.00
C SER A 55 -7.69 -9.45 -10.57
N SER A 56 -8.31 -8.31 -10.88
CA SER A 56 -9.72 -8.05 -10.56
C SER A 56 -10.68 -9.01 -11.28
N ALA A 57 -10.35 -9.45 -12.49
CA ALA A 57 -11.14 -10.44 -13.22
C ALA A 57 -11.12 -11.81 -12.52
N VAL A 58 -9.96 -12.24 -12.01
CA VAL A 58 -9.82 -13.50 -11.26
C VAL A 58 -10.63 -13.44 -9.96
N LEU A 59 -10.54 -12.33 -9.23
CA LEU A 59 -11.33 -12.13 -8.00
C LEU A 59 -12.84 -12.10 -8.30
N GLY A 60 -13.26 -11.40 -9.36
CA GLY A 60 -14.65 -11.33 -9.79
C GLY A 60 -15.21 -12.70 -10.17
N PHE A 61 -14.43 -13.51 -10.89
CA PHE A 61 -14.82 -14.87 -11.23
C PHE A 61 -15.03 -15.75 -9.99
N GLY A 62 -14.09 -15.73 -9.05
CA GLY A 62 -14.24 -16.45 -7.77
C GLY A 62 -15.45 -15.99 -6.96
N GLY A 63 -15.70 -14.67 -6.93
CA GLY A 63 -16.86 -14.08 -6.27
C GLY A 63 -18.19 -14.54 -6.88
N ILE A 64 -18.33 -14.51 -8.20
CA ILE A 64 -19.54 -14.98 -8.90
C ILE A 64 -19.77 -16.47 -8.65
N TYR A 65 -18.71 -17.28 -8.75
CA TYR A 65 -18.81 -18.72 -8.48
C TYR A 65 -19.33 -18.99 -7.06
N HIS A 66 -18.70 -18.39 -6.04
CA HIS A 66 -19.09 -18.64 -4.65
C HIS A 66 -20.45 -18.03 -4.28
N ALA A 67 -20.93 -17.02 -5.01
CA ALA A 67 -22.25 -16.43 -4.76
C ALA A 67 -23.41 -17.16 -5.44
N LEU A 68 -23.18 -17.83 -6.59
CA LEU A 68 -24.26 -18.39 -7.42
C LEU A 68 -24.21 -19.90 -7.62
N LEU A 69 -23.02 -20.51 -7.60
CA LEU A 69 -22.83 -21.92 -7.98
C LEU A 69 -22.21 -22.76 -6.86
N GLY A 70 -21.40 -22.15 -6.00
CA GLY A 70 -20.79 -22.80 -4.86
C GLY A 70 -21.82 -23.23 -3.81
N PRO A 71 -21.40 -24.05 -2.84
CA PRO A 71 -22.28 -24.46 -1.75
C PRO A 71 -22.69 -23.27 -0.89
N GLU A 72 -23.95 -23.24 -0.44
CA GLU A 72 -24.49 -22.16 0.40
C GLU A 72 -23.84 -22.12 1.79
N THR A 73 -23.43 -23.28 2.30
CA THR A 73 -22.75 -23.46 3.60
C THR A 73 -21.51 -24.33 3.42
N LEU A 74 -20.51 -24.15 4.30
CA LEU A 74 -19.20 -24.80 4.18
C LEU A 74 -18.92 -25.78 5.32
N GLU A 75 -19.73 -25.77 6.37
CA GLU A 75 -19.53 -26.48 7.62
C GLU A 75 -19.45 -27.99 7.45
N GLU A 76 -20.29 -28.54 6.57
CA GLU A 76 -20.37 -29.99 6.33
C GLU A 76 -19.32 -30.48 5.33
N SER A 77 -19.15 -29.77 4.22
CA SER A 77 -18.28 -30.19 3.12
C SER A 77 -16.81 -29.78 3.32
N PHE A 78 -16.56 -28.66 4.01
CA PHE A 78 -15.25 -28.03 4.13
C PHE A 78 -15.02 -27.45 5.54
N PRO A 79 -14.83 -28.30 6.57
CA PRO A 79 -14.78 -27.87 7.98
C PRO A 79 -13.63 -26.88 8.29
N PHE A 80 -12.55 -26.88 7.50
CA PHE A 80 -11.50 -25.88 7.62
C PHE A 80 -11.98 -24.47 7.24
N PHE A 81 -12.87 -24.34 6.26
CA PHE A 81 -13.40 -23.05 5.80
C PHE A 81 -14.75 -22.67 6.47
N GLY A 82 -15.55 -23.66 6.87
CA GLY A 82 -16.80 -23.43 7.60
C GLY A 82 -16.58 -22.82 9.00
N TYR A 83 -17.50 -21.97 9.44
CA TYR A 83 -17.43 -21.33 10.75
C TYR A 83 -18.81 -20.93 11.27
N VAL A 84 -18.95 -20.91 12.60
CA VAL A 84 -20.11 -20.34 13.29
C VAL A 84 -19.65 -19.14 14.09
N TRP A 85 -20.38 -18.02 14.05
CA TRP A 85 -20.00 -16.76 14.73
C TRP A 85 -19.76 -16.90 16.24
N LYS A 86 -20.36 -17.91 16.89
CA LYS A 86 -20.19 -18.19 18.32
C LYS A 86 -18.91 -18.97 18.64
N ASP A 87 -18.26 -19.58 17.65
CA ASP A 87 -16.99 -20.28 17.84
C ASP A 87 -15.85 -19.27 17.98
N ARG A 88 -15.51 -18.96 19.22
CA ARG A 88 -14.45 -18.01 19.56
C ARG A 88 -13.10 -18.44 18.99
N ASN A 89 -12.79 -19.73 18.98
CA ASN A 89 -11.51 -20.24 18.52
C ASN A 89 -11.38 -20.12 17.00
N LYS A 90 -12.45 -20.40 16.26
CA LYS A 90 -12.46 -20.20 14.81
C LYS A 90 -12.34 -18.71 14.45
N MET A 91 -13.03 -17.83 15.18
CA MET A 91 -12.95 -16.38 14.95
C MET A 91 -11.53 -15.84 15.19
N THR A 92 -10.87 -16.23 16.29
CA THR A 92 -9.48 -15.80 16.56
C THR A 92 -8.47 -16.42 15.60
N THR A 93 -8.72 -17.64 15.11
CA THR A 93 -7.88 -18.28 14.09
C THR A 93 -7.92 -17.51 12.77
N ILE A 94 -9.12 -17.17 12.30
CA ILE A 94 -9.31 -16.37 11.09
C ILE A 94 -8.64 -15.00 11.26
N LEU A 95 -8.87 -14.32 12.40
CA LEU A 95 -8.21 -13.05 12.71
C LEU A 95 -6.68 -13.18 12.68
N GLY A 96 -6.13 -14.22 13.30
CA GLY A 96 -4.69 -14.46 13.35
C GLY A 96 -4.06 -14.62 11.97
N ILE A 97 -4.71 -15.36 11.07
CA ILE A 97 -4.25 -15.51 9.67
C ILE A 97 -4.21 -14.14 8.97
N HIS A 98 -5.27 -13.34 9.10
CA HIS A 98 -5.31 -12.00 8.50
C HIS A 98 -4.26 -11.06 9.08
N LEU A 99 -3.98 -11.13 10.39
CA LEU A 99 -2.92 -10.33 11.02
C LEU A 99 -1.53 -10.68 10.47
N ILE A 100 -1.25 -11.97 10.19
CA ILE A 100 -0.01 -12.39 9.54
C ILE A 100 0.08 -11.80 8.12
N LEU A 101 -1.00 -11.88 7.33
CA LEU A 101 -1.04 -11.30 5.98
C LEU A 101 -0.84 -9.78 5.98
N LEU A 102 -1.46 -9.07 6.94
CA LEU A 102 -1.26 -7.63 7.13
C LEU A 102 0.20 -7.31 7.52
N GLY A 103 0.79 -8.11 8.40
CA GLY A 103 2.20 -8.00 8.76
C GLY A 103 3.11 -8.15 7.55
N LEU A 104 2.89 -9.18 6.73
CA LEU A 104 3.63 -9.38 5.47
C LEU A 104 3.47 -8.18 4.52
N GLY A 105 2.25 -7.64 4.40
CA GLY A 105 1.99 -6.43 3.62
C GLY A 105 2.78 -5.21 4.10
N ALA A 106 2.90 -5.00 5.41
CA ALA A 106 3.73 -3.93 5.97
C ALA A 106 5.23 -4.13 5.66
N PHE A 107 5.73 -5.38 5.72
CA PHE A 107 7.11 -5.69 5.36
C PHE A 107 7.41 -5.51 3.87
N LEU A 108 6.44 -5.65 2.96
CA LEU A 108 6.64 -5.35 1.54
C LEU A 108 7.07 -3.89 1.30
N LEU A 109 6.51 -2.94 2.07
CA LEU A 109 6.94 -1.54 2.01
C LEU A 109 8.39 -1.37 2.50
N VAL A 110 8.76 -2.05 3.59
CA VAL A 110 10.14 -2.05 4.11
C VAL A 110 11.09 -2.60 3.05
N PHE A 111 10.75 -3.71 2.41
CA PHE A 111 11.58 -4.27 1.34
C PHE A 111 11.70 -3.34 0.13
N LYS A 112 10.62 -2.64 -0.24
CA LYS A 112 10.66 -1.62 -1.30
C LYS A 112 11.66 -0.50 -0.97
N ALA A 113 11.60 0.03 0.24
CA ALA A 113 12.45 1.12 0.70
C ALA A 113 13.93 0.74 0.87
N VAL A 114 14.22 -0.50 1.32
CA VAL A 114 15.58 -0.94 1.62
C VAL A 114 16.26 -1.58 0.40
N TYR A 115 15.58 -2.49 -0.30
CA TYR A 115 16.21 -3.35 -1.31
C TYR A 115 15.83 -2.94 -2.74
N PHE A 116 14.55 -2.65 -3.01
CA PHE A 116 14.02 -2.47 -4.36
C PHE A 116 13.96 -0.99 -4.78
N GLY A 117 15.13 -0.37 -4.91
CA GLY A 117 15.29 0.97 -5.49
C GLY A 117 14.98 2.13 -4.55
N GLY A 118 14.28 1.92 -3.42
CA GLY A 118 14.02 2.99 -2.45
C GLY A 118 12.63 3.61 -2.56
N VAL A 119 12.44 4.78 -1.97
CA VAL A 119 11.21 5.58 -2.03
C VAL A 119 11.57 7.03 -2.35
N TYR A 120 10.61 7.82 -2.82
CA TYR A 120 10.84 9.25 -3.04
C TYR A 120 10.94 9.98 -1.70
N ASP A 121 12.07 10.65 -1.45
CA ASP A 121 12.29 11.47 -0.27
C ASP A 121 12.37 12.95 -0.64
N THR A 122 11.37 13.72 -0.24
CA THR A 122 11.35 15.17 -0.43
C THR A 122 12.40 15.92 0.39
N TRP A 123 13.03 15.27 1.38
CA TRP A 123 14.06 15.81 2.26
C TRP A 123 15.47 15.37 1.90
N ALA A 124 15.67 14.75 0.73
CA ALA A 124 16.99 14.40 0.27
C ALA A 124 17.88 15.68 0.17
N PRO A 125 19.15 15.62 0.62
CA PRO A 125 20.05 16.78 0.57
C PRO A 125 20.25 17.26 -0.88
N GLY A 126 20.01 18.55 -1.14
CA GLY A 126 20.11 19.13 -2.48
C GLY A 126 18.81 19.13 -3.29
N GLY A 127 17.71 18.63 -2.72
CA GLY A 127 16.39 18.55 -3.36
C GLY A 127 15.84 17.12 -3.33
N GLY A 128 14.52 16.98 -3.44
CA GLY A 128 13.88 15.67 -3.33
C GLY A 128 14.32 14.69 -4.42
N ASP A 129 14.52 13.42 -4.05
CA ASP A 129 14.93 12.36 -4.99
C ASP A 129 14.55 10.97 -4.46
N VAL A 130 14.59 9.96 -5.34
CA VAL A 130 14.41 8.55 -4.95
C VAL A 130 15.67 8.05 -4.26
N ARG A 131 15.53 7.54 -3.03
CA ARG A 131 16.66 6.97 -2.29
C ARG A 131 16.32 5.69 -1.56
N LYS A 132 17.32 4.82 -1.44
CA LYS A 132 17.29 3.66 -0.55
C LYS A 132 17.44 4.10 0.90
N ILE A 133 16.68 3.46 1.78
CA ILE A 133 16.78 3.67 3.22
C ILE A 133 17.70 2.60 3.80
N THR A 134 18.89 3.00 4.23
CA THR A 134 19.92 2.08 4.76
C THR A 134 19.93 2.02 6.28
N ASN A 135 19.54 3.11 6.94
CA ASN A 135 19.53 3.22 8.40
C ASN A 135 18.08 3.43 8.88
N LEU A 136 17.44 2.35 9.30
CA LEU A 136 16.08 2.39 9.84
C LEU A 136 16.09 2.81 11.32
N THR A 137 15.13 3.62 11.73
CA THR A 137 14.89 3.90 13.14
C THR A 137 14.28 2.66 13.80
N LEU A 138 15.06 1.95 14.61
CA LEU A 138 14.62 0.75 15.34
C LEU A 138 14.40 1.00 16.83
N SER A 139 14.67 2.21 17.32
CA SER A 139 14.50 2.57 18.73
C SER A 139 13.01 2.57 19.11
N PRO A 140 12.56 1.70 20.05
CA PRO A 140 11.16 1.66 20.46
C PRO A 140 10.70 2.96 21.10
N SER A 141 11.59 3.64 21.83
CA SER A 141 11.24 4.92 22.47
C SER A 141 10.89 6.00 21.46
N VAL A 142 11.56 6.01 20.30
CA VAL A 142 11.24 6.94 19.21
C VAL A 142 9.92 6.54 18.55
N ILE A 143 9.76 5.26 18.19
CA ILE A 143 8.57 4.76 17.49
C ILE A 143 7.30 4.93 18.34
N PHE A 144 7.29 4.39 19.56
CA PHE A 144 6.14 4.53 20.47
C PHE A 144 5.99 5.96 21.00
N GLY A 145 7.06 6.76 21.00
CA GLY A 145 7.01 8.17 21.33
C GLY A 145 6.03 8.95 20.45
N TYR A 146 5.93 8.64 19.15
CA TYR A 146 4.92 9.26 18.27
C TYR A 146 3.49 8.95 18.71
N LEU A 147 3.21 7.72 19.16
CA LEU A 147 1.87 7.31 19.58
C LEU A 147 1.38 8.03 20.84
N LEU A 148 2.29 8.54 21.66
CA LEU A 148 1.99 9.23 22.91
C LEU A 148 1.99 10.75 22.78
N LYS A 149 2.30 11.30 21.60
CA LYS A 149 2.27 12.75 21.36
C LYS A 149 0.84 13.29 21.34
N SER A 150 0.70 14.54 21.79
CA SER A 150 -0.56 15.28 21.73
C SER A 150 -1.04 15.44 20.27
N PRO A 151 -2.36 15.35 20.01
CA PRO A 151 -2.92 15.60 18.68
C PRO A 151 -3.09 17.09 18.36
N PHE A 152 -2.77 18.00 19.29
CA PHE A 152 -2.95 19.44 19.11
C PHE A 152 -1.78 20.10 18.36
N GLY A 153 -1.99 21.38 17.98
CA GLY A 153 -1.02 22.18 17.24
C GLY A 153 0.35 22.22 17.93
N GLY A 154 1.41 22.09 17.12
CA GLY A 154 2.80 22.00 17.58
C GLY A 154 3.29 20.58 17.88
N GLU A 155 2.38 19.64 18.19
CA GLU A 155 2.74 18.24 18.47
C GLU A 155 2.31 17.27 17.36
N GLY A 156 1.05 17.30 16.91
CA GLY A 156 0.62 16.60 15.70
C GLY A 156 0.63 15.06 15.72
N TRP A 157 0.70 14.42 16.89
CA TRP A 157 0.64 12.95 17.06
C TRP A 157 1.51 12.18 16.03
N ILE A 158 0.95 11.19 15.33
CA ILE A 158 1.62 10.40 14.26
C ILE A 158 1.75 11.15 12.93
N VAL A 159 1.06 12.30 12.78
CA VAL A 159 1.16 13.15 11.58
C VAL A 159 2.38 14.08 11.67
N ARG A 160 3.02 14.15 12.84
CA ARG A 160 4.23 14.95 13.04
C ARG A 160 5.36 14.46 12.14
N TRP A 161 5.97 15.42 11.48
CA TRP A 161 7.24 15.25 10.79
C TRP A 161 8.35 15.68 11.75
N THR A 162 9.25 14.76 12.11
CA THR A 162 10.42 15.07 12.93
C THR A 162 11.64 14.94 12.03
N ILE A 163 12.35 16.05 11.83
CA ILE A 163 13.68 16.10 11.21
C ILE A 163 14.71 15.95 12.33
#